data_AF-A0A561BZW1-F1
#
_entry.id   AF-A0A561BZW1-F1
#
_cell.length_a   1.000
_cell.length_b   1.000
_cell.length_c   1.000
_cell.angle_alpha   90.00
_cell.angle_beta   90.00
_cell.angle_gamma   90.00
#
_symmetry.space_group_name_H-M   'P 1'
#
loop_
_entity.id
_entity.type
_entity.pdbx_description
1 polymer ?
#
loop_
_entity_poly.entity_id
_entity_poly.type
_entity_poly.pdbx_seq_one_letter_code
_entity_poly.pdbx_strand_id
1 'polypeptide(L)'
;MNTDLEPPPVPRLTEDQHSRLRSRVLTAADPVRRTQRRWVAPVASVAAVGAVVAGTLVVTNRPSEPTPAAPVGVIDKSKIVKTQKDPGVIDLGAATPTETTEAARACQLPGGERTEVLWSRKVAGPAPLKAGLVVLAKQTPGQPGGFYNLGLVAGFPGGVCGAIRDADWNRQPTRTDGLVTLAGAGSIDSPGAGKAALAEYRAIHRVRPEIARIESRYVWPKGHSAWFAGVVQGGFAFTVAAATIPAGQYQPRTDGQSDVRQELRAFDRAGRPVPVTS
;
A
#
# COMPACT_ATOMS: atom_id res chain seq x y z
N MET A 1 4.95 57.56 1.16
CA MET A 1 5.94 56.48 1.37
C MET A 1 6.15 55.84 0.01
N ASN A 2 7.29 56.11 -0.63
CA ASN A 2 7.58 55.66 -2.00
C ASN A 2 7.97 54.18 -2.01
N THR A 3 7.35 53.42 -2.91
CA THR A 3 7.67 52.02 -3.22
C THR A 3 8.19 51.93 -4.65
N ASP A 4 9.46 52.28 -4.86
CA ASP A 4 10.21 51.91 -6.06
C ASP A 4 11.27 50.89 -5.64
N LEU A 5 11.02 49.62 -5.96
CA LEU A 5 11.98 48.53 -5.85
C LEU A 5 12.34 48.09 -7.27
N GLU A 6 13.11 48.92 -7.97
CA GLU A 6 13.76 48.49 -9.21
C GLU A 6 14.89 47.51 -8.85
N PRO A 7 14.88 46.27 -9.41
CA PRO A 7 15.94 45.32 -9.15
C PRO A 7 17.25 45.80 -9.79
N PRO A 8 18.40 45.55 -9.14
CA PRO A 8 19.68 46.01 -9.65
C PRO A 8 19.98 45.39 -11.03
N PRO A 9 20.49 46.17 -11.99
CA PRO A 9 20.76 45.68 -13.33
C PRO A 9 21.86 44.62 -13.30
N VAL A 10 21.53 43.42 -13.76
CA VAL A 10 22.50 42.32 -13.86
C VAL A 10 23.35 42.52 -15.11
N PRO A 11 24.69 42.47 -15.02
CA PRO A 11 25.57 42.54 -16.18
C PRO A 11 25.25 41.44 -17.19
N ARG A 12 25.21 41.77 -18.48
CA ARG A 12 25.03 40.77 -19.55
C ARG A 12 26.24 39.85 -19.57
N LEU A 13 25.99 38.54 -19.51
CA LEU A 13 27.03 37.53 -19.67
C LEU A 13 27.65 37.64 -21.07
N THR A 14 28.98 37.57 -21.15
CA THR A 14 29.67 37.52 -22.44
C THR A 14 29.45 36.15 -23.10
N GLU A 15 29.62 36.08 -24.43
CA GLU A 15 29.41 34.85 -25.19
C GLU A 15 30.29 33.68 -24.71
N ASP A 16 31.52 34.00 -24.27
CA ASP A 16 32.46 33.06 -23.66
C ASP A 16 32.01 32.55 -22.28
N GLN A 17 31.34 33.39 -21.49
CA GLN A 17 30.80 32.98 -20.20
C GLN A 17 29.58 32.08 -20.39
N HIS A 18 28.75 32.39 -21.39
CA HIS A 18 27.59 31.59 -21.75
C HIS A 18 27.99 30.20 -22.27
N SER A 19 29.01 30.11 -23.13
CA SER A 19 29.52 28.84 -23.65
C SER A 19 30.11 27.94 -22.55
N ARG A 20 30.86 28.52 -21.60
CA ARG A 20 31.40 27.78 -20.43
C ARG A 20 30.30 27.28 -19.51
N LEU A 21 29.27 28.09 -19.25
CA LEU A 21 28.11 27.69 -18.45
C LEU A 21 27.35 26.54 -19.12
N ARG A 22 27.09 26.64 -20.42
CA ARG A 22 26.41 25.59 -21.18
C ARG A 22 27.20 24.28 -21.20
N SER A 23 28.52 24.34 -21.40
CA SER A 23 29.41 23.18 -21.31
C SER A 23 29.32 22.50 -19.95
N ARG A 24 29.41 23.27 -18.85
CA ARG A 24 29.33 22.72 -17.48
C ARG A 24 27.99 22.08 -17.18
N VAL A 25 26.89 22.70 -17.61
CA VAL A 25 25.54 22.15 -17.41
C VAL A 25 25.36 20.85 -18.18
N LEU A 26 25.83 20.79 -19.44
CA LEU A 26 25.75 19.56 -20.24
C LEU A 26 26.65 18.44 -19.69
N THR A 27 27.85 18.77 -19.22
CA THR A 27 28.74 17.76 -18.60
C THR A 27 28.21 17.27 -17.24
N ALA A 28 27.53 18.12 -16.47
CA ALA A 28 26.88 17.73 -15.22
C ALA A 28 25.62 16.87 -15.44
N ALA A 29 24.98 17.01 -16.60
CA ALA A 29 23.76 16.30 -16.96
C ALA A 29 24.01 14.95 -17.67
N ASP A 30 25.26 14.60 -18.01
CA ASP A 30 25.56 13.37 -18.76
C ASP A 30 25.58 12.12 -17.84
N PRO A 31 24.60 11.19 -17.96
CA PRO A 31 24.49 10.03 -17.08
C PRO A 31 25.50 8.92 -17.41
N VAL A 32 26.18 9.00 -18.57
CA VAL A 32 26.98 7.88 -19.12
C VAL A 32 28.29 7.64 -18.36
N ARG A 33 28.81 8.64 -17.62
CA ARG A 33 30.09 8.49 -16.90
C ARG A 33 30.00 7.98 -15.46
N ARG A 34 28.81 7.76 -14.90
CA ARG A 34 28.65 7.26 -13.50
C ARG A 34 28.45 5.75 -13.39
N THR A 35 28.33 5.03 -14.49
CA THR A 35 28.00 3.59 -14.50
C THR A 35 29.19 2.69 -14.79
N GLN A 36 30.24 2.74 -13.96
CA GLN A 36 31.19 1.61 -13.82
C GLN A 36 31.75 1.54 -12.39
N ARG A 37 30.88 1.29 -11.40
CA ARG A 37 31.31 0.60 -10.18
C ARG A 37 30.31 -0.51 -9.88
N ARG A 38 30.73 -1.73 -10.25
CA ARG A 38 30.06 -3.00 -9.97
C ARG A 38 29.73 -3.07 -8.48
N TRP A 39 28.44 -3.08 -8.14
CA TRP A 39 27.95 -3.55 -6.86
C TRP A 39 27.13 -4.81 -7.10
N VAL A 40 27.74 -5.94 -6.75
CA VAL A 40 27.08 -7.24 -6.64
C VAL A 40 26.22 -7.17 -5.38
N ALA A 41 24.90 -7.34 -5.52
CA ALA A 41 23.98 -7.41 -4.40
C ALA A 41 24.03 -8.82 -3.78
N PRO A 42 24.13 -8.98 -2.45
CA PRO A 42 23.97 -10.27 -1.81
C PRO A 42 22.49 -10.62 -1.69
N VAL A 43 22.10 -11.75 -2.30
CA VAL A 43 20.79 -12.37 -2.14
C VAL A 43 20.77 -13.07 -0.78
N ALA A 44 20.08 -12.49 0.21
CA ALA A 44 19.80 -13.15 1.48
C ALA A 44 18.47 -13.92 1.36
N SER A 45 18.56 -15.22 1.06
CA SER A 45 17.46 -16.17 1.10
C SER A 45 17.20 -16.61 2.55
N VAL A 46 16.07 -16.19 3.12
CA VAL A 46 15.60 -16.66 4.43
C VAL A 46 14.72 -17.89 4.25
N ALA A 47 15.21 -19.04 4.70
CA ALA A 47 14.44 -20.28 4.79
C ALA A 47 13.53 -20.23 6.03
N ALA A 48 12.22 -20.41 5.82
CA ALA A 48 11.24 -20.50 6.91
C ALA A 48 11.06 -21.96 7.35
N VAL A 49 11.31 -22.24 8.63
CA VAL A 49 11.01 -23.52 9.29
C VAL A 49 9.54 -23.52 9.72
N GLY A 50 8.77 -24.49 9.23
CA GLY A 50 7.37 -24.69 9.60
C GLY A 50 7.21 -25.54 10.85
N ALA A 51 6.43 -25.07 11.81
CA ALA A 51 5.89 -25.88 12.91
C ALA A 51 4.37 -26.04 12.72
N VAL A 52 3.93 -27.28 12.55
CA VAL A 52 2.53 -27.68 12.38
C VAL A 52 1.91 -27.91 13.77
N VAL A 53 0.78 -27.25 14.06
CA VAL A 53 -0.12 -27.67 15.14
C VAL A 53 -1.50 -27.91 14.54
N ALA A 54 -1.91 -29.17 14.54
CA ALA A 54 -3.22 -29.63 14.11
C ALA A 54 -4.24 -29.45 15.24
N GLY A 55 -5.41 -28.91 14.91
CA GLY A 55 -6.56 -28.86 15.80
C GLY A 55 -7.85 -28.90 14.98
N THR A 56 -8.54 -30.03 15.00
CA THR A 56 -9.82 -30.28 14.32
C THR A 56 -10.98 -29.71 15.15
N LEU A 57 -11.88 -28.95 14.52
CA LEU A 57 -13.22 -28.74 15.04
C LEU A 57 -14.25 -29.07 13.95
N VAL A 58 -15.04 -30.10 14.26
CA VAL A 58 -16.20 -30.58 13.51
C VAL A 58 -17.38 -29.66 13.85
N VAL A 59 -18.03 -29.09 12.82
CA VAL A 59 -19.34 -28.42 12.98
C VAL A 59 -20.35 -29.17 12.12
N THR A 60 -21.37 -29.71 12.77
CA THR A 60 -22.48 -30.45 12.17
C THR A 60 -23.48 -29.49 11.53
N ASN A 61 -23.81 -29.72 10.25
CA ASN A 61 -24.90 -29.03 9.54
C ASN A 61 -26.26 -29.62 9.93
N ARG A 62 -27.28 -28.77 10.08
CA ARG A 62 -28.70 -29.17 9.99
C ARG A 62 -29.38 -28.40 8.83
N PRO A 63 -30.24 -29.05 8.02
CA PRO A 63 -30.93 -28.42 6.90
C PRO A 63 -32.29 -27.81 7.28
N SER A 64 -32.74 -26.94 6.38
CA SER A 64 -33.77 -25.89 6.45
C SER A 64 -35.22 -26.35 6.23
N GLU A 65 -36.19 -25.47 6.50
CA GLU A 65 -37.47 -25.40 5.78
C GLU A 65 -37.88 -23.92 5.47
N PRO A 66 -38.67 -23.64 4.39
CA PRO A 66 -38.79 -22.30 3.78
C PRO A 66 -40.23 -21.71 3.74
N THR A 67 -40.38 -20.38 3.64
CA THR A 67 -41.54 -19.67 3.02
C THR A 67 -41.20 -18.16 2.77
N PRO A 68 -41.95 -17.36 1.96
CA PRO A 68 -41.40 -16.76 0.72
C PRO A 68 -41.44 -15.21 0.59
N ALA A 69 -40.56 -14.74 -0.32
CA ALA A 69 -40.60 -13.61 -1.26
C ALA A 69 -40.85 -12.13 -0.83
N ALA A 70 -39.85 -11.29 -1.13
CA ALA A 70 -39.98 -10.01 -1.84
C ALA A 70 -38.65 -9.67 -2.58
N PRO A 71 -38.66 -8.92 -3.70
CA PRO A 71 -37.59 -8.92 -4.68
C PRO A 71 -36.51 -7.88 -4.37
N VAL A 72 -35.27 -8.34 -4.16
CA VAL A 72 -34.07 -7.48 -4.23
C VAL A 72 -33.00 -8.27 -4.96
N GLY A 73 -32.37 -7.64 -5.95
CA GLY A 73 -31.45 -8.24 -6.93
C GLY A 73 -30.58 -9.37 -6.39
N VAL A 74 -30.60 -10.48 -7.12
CA VAL A 74 -29.90 -11.73 -6.78
C VAL A 74 -28.39 -11.47 -6.75
N ILE A 75 -27.87 -11.18 -5.56
CA ILE A 75 -26.46 -11.43 -5.25
C ILE A 75 -26.36 -12.95 -5.12
N ASP A 76 -25.66 -13.59 -6.06
CA ASP A 76 -25.38 -15.01 -6.05
C ASP A 76 -24.52 -15.38 -4.82
N LYS A 77 -25.18 -15.71 -3.71
CA LYS A 77 -24.55 -16.07 -2.43
C LYS A 77 -23.72 -17.36 -2.51
N SER A 78 -23.81 -18.11 -3.62
CA SER A 78 -23.07 -19.36 -3.80
C SER A 78 -21.57 -19.15 -4.06
N LYS A 79 -21.14 -17.93 -4.39
CA LYS A 79 -19.73 -17.58 -4.66
C LYS A 79 -18.99 -16.96 -3.47
N ILE A 80 -19.68 -16.76 -2.35
CA ILE A 80 -19.06 -16.22 -1.13
C ILE A 80 -18.42 -17.38 -0.38
N VAL A 81 -17.09 -17.48 -0.45
CA VAL A 81 -16.31 -18.41 0.38
C VAL A 81 -16.51 -18.01 1.85
N LYS A 82 -17.27 -18.83 2.59
CA LYS A 82 -17.58 -18.65 4.01
C LYS A 82 -16.34 -18.92 4.87
N THR A 83 -15.43 -17.96 4.96
CA THR A 83 -14.28 -18.11 5.88
C THR A 83 -13.83 -16.77 6.46
N GLN A 84 -14.73 -15.99 7.07
CA GLN A 84 -14.27 -15.13 8.15
C GLN A 84 -15.36 -14.81 9.15
N LYS A 85 -15.13 -15.24 10.40
CA LYS A 85 -15.93 -14.93 11.58
C LYS A 85 -15.59 -13.49 11.94
N ASP A 86 -16.47 -12.58 11.55
CA ASP A 86 -16.36 -11.12 11.55
C ASP A 86 -15.23 -10.51 10.71
N PRO A 87 -15.54 -9.64 9.72
CA PRO A 87 -14.59 -8.69 9.16
C PRO A 87 -14.35 -7.59 10.21
N GLY A 88 -13.84 -8.01 11.37
CA GLY A 88 -13.77 -7.23 12.59
C GLY A 88 -13.09 -5.89 12.39
N VAL A 89 -13.32 -4.98 13.35
CA VAL A 89 -12.76 -3.64 13.35
C VAL A 89 -11.23 -3.72 13.14
N ILE A 90 -10.77 -3.27 11.96
CA ILE A 90 -9.34 -3.25 11.62
C ILE A 90 -8.63 -2.15 12.41
N ASP A 91 -9.31 -1.07 12.75
CA ASP A 91 -8.70 0.03 13.49
C ASP A 91 -8.61 -0.26 15.00
N LEU A 92 -7.40 -0.48 15.51
CA LEU A 92 -7.15 -0.69 16.95
C LEU A 92 -6.79 0.59 17.69
N GLY A 93 -6.86 1.75 17.02
CA GLY A 93 -6.59 3.04 17.64
C GLY A 93 -5.22 3.63 17.31
N ALA A 94 -4.89 4.68 18.05
CA ALA A 94 -3.61 5.36 17.95
C ALA A 94 -2.48 4.48 18.50
N ALA A 95 -1.31 4.60 17.88
CA ALA A 95 -0.07 4.03 18.38
C ALA A 95 0.64 5.01 19.31
N THR A 96 1.40 4.49 20.27
CA THR A 96 2.20 5.34 21.15
C THR A 96 3.40 5.91 20.39
N PRO A 97 3.94 7.09 20.81
CA PRO A 97 5.12 7.67 20.18
C PRO A 97 6.32 6.71 20.13
N THR A 98 6.51 5.89 21.17
CA THR A 98 7.58 4.87 21.23
C THR A 98 7.40 3.81 20.16
N GLU A 99 6.21 3.19 20.06
CA GLU A 99 5.91 2.15 19.05
C GLU A 99 6.09 2.70 17.63
N THR A 100 5.62 3.93 17.39
CA THR A 100 5.73 4.56 16.06
C THR A 100 7.17 4.85 15.66
N THR A 101 7.97 5.33 16.61
CA THR A 101 9.39 5.61 16.37
C THR A 101 10.16 4.32 16.10
N GLU A 102 9.88 3.25 16.86
CA GLU A 102 10.52 1.95 16.66
C GLU A 102 10.18 1.35 15.30
N ALA A 103 8.89 1.32 14.92
CA ALA A 103 8.48 0.80 13.62
C ALA A 103 9.01 1.65 12.46
N ALA A 104 9.07 2.97 12.61
CA ALA A 104 9.64 3.84 11.58
C ALA A 104 11.15 3.59 11.39
N ARG A 105 11.88 3.32 12.48
CA ARG A 105 13.30 2.91 12.43
C ARG A 105 13.49 1.52 11.83
N ALA A 106 12.57 0.59 12.08
CA ALA A 106 12.62 -0.72 11.43
C ALA A 106 12.50 -0.63 9.90
N CYS A 107 11.89 0.44 9.38
CA CYS A 107 11.80 0.76 7.96
C CYS A 107 12.85 1.76 7.46
N GLN A 108 13.95 1.94 8.18
CA GLN A 108 15.03 2.85 7.81
C GLN A 108 15.70 2.45 6.49
N LEU A 109 15.65 3.34 5.50
CA LEU A 109 16.38 3.16 4.25
C LEU A 109 17.88 3.38 4.49
N PRO A 110 18.75 2.71 3.72
CA PRO A 110 20.19 2.96 3.78
C PRO A 110 20.51 4.45 3.59
N GLY A 111 21.27 5.02 4.54
CA GLY A 111 21.71 6.41 4.50
C GLY A 111 20.73 7.42 5.12
N GLY A 112 19.51 7.02 5.51
CA GLY A 112 18.65 7.89 6.32
C GLY A 112 19.23 8.06 7.72
N GLU A 113 19.24 9.27 8.27
CA GLU A 113 19.78 9.54 9.62
C GLU A 113 18.68 9.92 10.62
N ARG A 114 17.74 10.75 10.16
CA ARG A 114 16.61 11.23 10.96
C ARG A 114 15.32 10.65 10.41
N THR A 115 14.39 10.30 11.29
CA THR A 115 13.08 9.75 10.93
C THR A 115 11.98 10.56 11.61
N GLU A 116 11.03 11.04 10.82
CA GLU A 116 9.85 11.78 11.25
C GLU A 116 8.61 10.93 10.92
N VAL A 117 7.76 10.67 11.91
CA VAL A 117 6.50 9.96 11.71
C VAL A 117 5.44 10.95 11.22
N LEU A 118 4.88 10.69 10.03
CA LEU A 118 3.84 11.53 9.42
C LEU A 118 2.43 11.03 9.77
N TRP A 119 2.26 9.70 9.85
CA TRP A 119 0.99 9.06 10.16
C TRP A 119 1.23 7.65 10.70
N SER A 120 0.36 7.17 11.59
CA SER A 120 0.44 5.79 12.08
C SER A 120 -0.88 5.31 12.68
N ARG A 121 -1.12 4.00 12.64
CA ARG A 121 -2.26 3.35 13.31
C ARG A 121 -1.93 1.93 13.75
N LYS A 122 -2.44 1.55 14.92
CA LYS A 122 -2.54 0.13 15.28
C LYS A 122 -3.67 -0.49 14.49
N VAL A 123 -3.40 -1.62 13.87
CA VAL A 123 -4.37 -2.31 13.03
C VAL A 123 -4.46 -3.79 13.38
N ALA A 124 -5.67 -4.34 13.34
CA ALA A 124 -5.89 -5.77 13.31
C ALA A 124 -5.71 -6.29 11.90
N GLY A 125 -5.12 -7.47 11.76
CA GLY A 125 -5.01 -8.17 10.50
C GLY A 125 -6.15 -9.20 10.36
N PRO A 126 -6.77 -9.33 9.19
CA PRO A 126 -7.57 -10.53 8.91
C PRO A 126 -6.63 -11.74 8.91
N ALA A 127 -6.99 -12.81 9.64
CA ALA A 127 -6.17 -14.03 9.68
C ALA A 127 -5.79 -14.48 8.25
N PRO A 128 -4.51 -14.80 7.98
CA PRO A 128 -3.43 -15.05 8.94
C PRO A 128 -2.65 -13.80 9.39
N LEU A 129 -3.00 -12.60 8.91
CA LEU A 129 -2.30 -11.38 9.29
C LEU A 129 -2.46 -11.12 10.78
N LYS A 130 -1.33 -10.96 11.46
CA LYS A 130 -1.31 -10.53 12.87
C LYS A 130 -1.61 -9.04 12.95
N ALA A 131 -2.21 -8.64 14.07
CA ALA A 131 -2.28 -7.24 14.42
C ALA A 131 -0.88 -6.62 14.47
N GLY A 132 -0.77 -5.34 14.17
CA GLY A 132 0.51 -4.64 14.17
C GLY A 132 0.36 -3.15 13.94
N LEU A 133 1.48 -2.53 13.64
CA LEU A 133 1.55 -1.09 13.39
C LEU A 133 1.71 -0.83 11.90
N VAL A 134 0.93 0.12 11.38
CA VAL A 134 1.19 0.76 10.09
C VAL A 134 1.77 2.13 10.38
N VAL A 135 2.84 2.49 9.68
CA VAL A 135 3.51 3.78 9.82
C VAL A 135 3.84 4.36 8.46
N LEU A 136 3.63 5.65 8.30
CA LEU A 136 4.14 6.47 7.21
C LEU A 136 5.17 7.42 7.82
N ALA A 137 6.39 7.38 7.32
CA ALA A 137 7.48 8.17 7.85
C ALA A 137 8.29 8.83 6.73
N LYS A 138 8.96 9.91 7.09
CA LYS A 138 9.93 10.62 6.27
C LYS A 138 11.31 10.46 6.87
N GLN A 139 12.28 10.15 6.02
CA GLN A 139 13.68 10.00 6.39
C GLN A 139 14.51 11.13 5.78
N THR A 140 15.48 11.62 6.54
CA THR A 140 16.39 12.67 6.10
C THR A 140 17.84 12.25 6.37
N PRO A 141 18.74 12.32 5.38
CA PRO A 141 18.44 12.57 3.97
C PRO A 141 17.57 11.44 3.37
N GLY A 142 16.88 11.74 2.26
CA GLY A 142 16.24 10.70 1.46
C GLY A 142 17.28 9.86 0.71
N GLN A 143 16.82 8.91 -0.11
CA GLN A 143 17.75 8.11 -0.91
C GLN A 143 18.32 8.94 -2.07
N PRO A 144 19.62 8.82 -2.37
CA PRO A 144 20.20 9.46 -3.55
C PRO A 144 19.56 8.89 -4.83
N GLY A 145 19.13 9.76 -5.74
CA GLY A 145 18.59 9.33 -7.04
C GLY A 145 17.55 10.28 -7.61
N GLY A 146 16.64 9.76 -8.44
CA GLY A 146 15.54 10.55 -9.02
C GLY A 146 14.14 10.19 -8.50
N PHE A 147 14.01 9.13 -7.69
CA PHE A 147 12.71 8.52 -7.40
C PHE A 147 12.29 8.55 -5.92
N TYR A 148 13.24 8.66 -4.99
CA TYR A 148 13.00 8.51 -3.54
C TYR A 148 13.73 9.59 -2.73
N ASN A 149 13.92 10.78 -3.31
CA ASN A 149 14.69 11.87 -2.72
C ASN A 149 13.99 12.45 -1.48
N LEU A 150 12.66 12.32 -1.40
CA LEU A 150 11.91 12.76 -0.24
C LEU A 150 12.08 11.85 0.98
N GLY A 151 12.66 10.65 0.81
CA GLY A 151 12.92 9.69 1.89
C GLY A 151 11.66 9.11 2.51
N LEU A 152 10.57 9.01 1.76
CA LEU A 152 9.28 8.56 2.29
C LEU A 152 9.21 7.03 2.31
N VAL A 153 8.75 6.49 3.44
CA VAL A 153 8.56 5.04 3.63
C VAL A 153 7.22 4.74 4.28
N ALA A 154 6.66 3.59 3.90
CA ALA A 154 5.55 2.95 4.58
C ALA A 154 6.05 1.67 5.25
N GLY A 155 5.77 1.53 6.54
CA GLY A 155 5.94 0.30 7.30
C GLY A 155 4.59 -0.38 7.53
N PHE A 156 4.57 -1.70 7.39
CA PHE A 156 3.39 -2.54 7.51
C PHE A 156 3.58 -3.61 8.60
N PRO A 157 2.48 -4.15 9.16
CA PRO A 157 2.54 -5.26 10.12
C PRO A 157 3.44 -6.42 9.64
N GLY A 158 4.16 -7.09 10.54
CA GLY A 158 5.09 -8.16 10.12
C GLY A 158 6.37 -7.67 9.42
N GLY A 159 6.71 -6.38 9.55
CA GLY A 159 8.04 -5.86 9.22
C GLY A 159 8.29 -5.58 7.74
N VAL A 160 7.25 -5.57 6.91
CA VAL A 160 7.40 -5.21 5.49
C VAL A 160 7.43 -3.69 5.35
N CYS A 161 8.44 -3.20 4.64
CA CYS A 161 8.62 -1.78 4.39
C CYS A 161 8.66 -1.52 2.88
N GLY A 162 8.09 -0.40 2.46
CA GLY A 162 8.11 0.05 1.06
C GLY A 162 8.51 1.51 0.98
N ALA A 163 9.48 1.82 0.12
CA ALA A 163 9.79 3.20 -0.25
C ALA A 163 8.67 3.78 -1.12
N ILE A 164 8.27 5.01 -0.85
CA ILE A 164 7.24 5.73 -1.59
C ILE A 164 7.93 6.59 -2.63
N ARG A 165 7.57 6.44 -3.90
CA ARG A 165 8.16 7.26 -4.96
C ARG A 165 7.74 8.71 -4.79
N ASP A 166 8.65 9.63 -5.08
CA ASP A 166 8.40 11.08 -5.03
C ASP A 166 7.20 11.46 -5.93
N ALA A 167 7.06 10.80 -7.08
CA ALA A 167 5.93 11.00 -7.98
C ALA A 167 4.58 10.59 -7.36
N ASP A 168 4.52 9.45 -6.66
CA ASP A 168 3.31 8.98 -5.99
C ASP A 168 2.98 9.87 -4.80
N TRP A 169 4.00 10.32 -4.05
CA TRP A 169 3.82 11.30 -2.99
C TRP A 169 3.33 12.66 -3.49
N ASN A 170 3.77 13.13 -4.64
CA ASN A 170 3.35 14.43 -5.16
C ASN A 170 1.97 14.39 -5.83
N ARG A 171 1.50 13.21 -6.24
CA ARG A 171 0.16 13.04 -6.81
C ARG A 171 -0.92 13.32 -5.76
N GLN A 172 -1.95 14.07 -6.16
CA GLN A 172 -3.10 14.39 -5.33
C GLN A 172 -4.32 13.59 -5.80
N PRO A 173 -5.17 13.10 -4.88
CA PRO A 173 -6.49 12.60 -5.21
C PRO A 173 -7.33 13.64 -5.97
N THR A 174 -8.18 13.17 -6.88
CA THR A 174 -9.00 14.00 -7.76
C THR A 174 -10.49 13.68 -7.60
N ARG A 175 -11.38 14.49 -8.20
CA ARG A 175 -12.83 14.20 -8.14
C ARG A 175 -13.22 12.86 -8.76
N THR A 176 -12.50 12.44 -9.80
CA THR A 176 -12.74 11.18 -10.51
C THR A 176 -11.94 10.00 -9.93
N ASP A 177 -10.95 10.29 -9.08
CA ASP A 177 -10.16 9.29 -8.37
C ASP A 177 -9.87 9.75 -6.94
N GLY A 178 -10.70 9.31 -6.01
CA GLY A 178 -10.71 9.79 -4.64
C GLY A 178 -9.52 9.38 -3.79
N LEU A 179 -8.62 8.55 -4.31
CA LEU A 179 -7.43 8.10 -3.59
C LEU A 179 -6.20 8.03 -4.50
N VAL A 180 -5.03 7.96 -3.86
CA VAL A 180 -3.74 7.68 -4.50
C VAL A 180 -3.01 6.68 -3.63
N THR A 181 -2.73 5.49 -4.16
CA THR A 181 -1.90 4.49 -3.47
C THR A 181 -0.47 5.03 -3.36
N LEU A 182 0.02 5.18 -2.12
CA LEU A 182 1.38 5.64 -1.85
C LEU A 182 2.36 4.48 -1.78
N ALA A 183 1.95 3.41 -1.10
CA ALA A 183 2.70 2.18 -0.97
C ALA A 183 1.74 1.01 -0.81
N GLY A 184 2.13 -0.13 -1.36
CA GLY A 184 1.43 -1.39 -1.17
C GLY A 184 2.41 -2.53 -0.97
N ALA A 185 1.98 -3.53 -0.22
CA ALA A 185 2.69 -4.79 -0.06
C ALA A 185 1.67 -5.91 -0.11
N GLY A 186 2.01 -7.00 -0.78
CA GLY A 186 1.15 -8.16 -0.81
C GLY A 186 1.86 -9.39 -1.31
N SER A 187 1.23 -10.53 -1.08
CA SER A 187 1.71 -11.82 -1.52
C SER A 187 0.53 -12.73 -1.84
N ILE A 188 0.78 -13.71 -2.69
CA ILE A 188 -0.11 -14.85 -2.86
C ILE A 188 0.75 -16.09 -2.64
N ASP A 189 0.61 -16.69 -1.46
CA ASP A 189 1.25 -17.95 -1.13
C ASP A 189 0.40 -19.12 -1.65
N SER A 190 0.97 -19.93 -2.53
CA SER A 190 0.32 -21.08 -3.13
C SER A 190 1.16 -22.32 -2.83
N PRO A 191 0.79 -23.15 -1.84
CA PRO A 191 1.60 -24.27 -1.37
C PRO A 191 1.61 -25.50 -2.32
N GLY A 192 1.33 -25.27 -3.61
CA GLY A 192 1.31 -26.28 -4.67
C GLY A 192 -0.09 -26.75 -5.09
N ALA A 193 -0.11 -27.66 -6.07
CA ALA A 193 -1.34 -28.18 -6.65
C ALA A 193 -2.27 -28.81 -5.60
N GLY A 194 -3.57 -28.53 -5.73
CA GLY A 194 -4.61 -29.12 -4.88
C GLY A 194 -4.76 -28.47 -3.49
N LYS A 195 -4.00 -27.43 -3.17
CA LYS A 195 -4.14 -26.69 -1.91
C LYS A 195 -4.72 -25.30 -2.13
N ALA A 196 -5.35 -24.76 -1.09
CA ALA A 196 -5.83 -23.38 -1.10
C ALA A 196 -4.64 -22.41 -1.10
N ALA A 197 -4.75 -21.33 -1.87
CA ALA A 197 -3.79 -20.24 -1.85
C ALA A 197 -4.21 -19.17 -0.84
N LEU A 198 -3.25 -18.52 -0.20
CA LEU A 198 -3.47 -17.40 0.71
C LEU A 198 -3.02 -16.14 0.01
N ALA A 199 -3.97 -15.25 -0.27
CA ALA A 199 -3.69 -13.93 -0.84
C ALA A 199 -3.81 -12.87 0.27
N GLU A 200 -2.85 -11.97 0.33
CA GLU A 200 -2.87 -10.79 1.19
C GLU A 200 -2.33 -9.56 0.46
N TYR A 201 -3.02 -8.44 0.61
CA TYR A 201 -2.55 -7.16 0.12
C TYR A 201 -2.94 -6.06 1.10
N ARG A 202 -2.03 -5.12 1.27
CA ARG A 202 -2.15 -4.00 2.18
C ARG A 202 -1.57 -2.77 1.53
N ALA A 203 -2.21 -1.64 1.77
CA ALA A 203 -1.80 -0.40 1.15
C ALA A 203 -2.09 0.80 2.04
N ILE A 204 -1.21 1.80 1.94
CA ILE A 204 -1.44 3.15 2.44
C ILE A 204 -1.81 4.03 1.25
N HIS A 205 -2.86 4.82 1.43
CA HIS A 205 -3.38 5.74 0.44
C HIS A 205 -3.36 7.16 0.99
N ARG A 206 -3.14 8.14 0.11
CA ARG A 206 -3.64 9.49 0.32
C ARG A 206 -5.09 9.53 -0.17
N VAL A 207 -5.98 10.15 0.58
CA VAL A 207 -7.41 10.19 0.26
C VAL A 207 -7.98 11.60 0.28
N ARG A 208 -9.07 11.80 -0.46
CA ARG A 208 -9.83 13.05 -0.39
C ARG A 208 -10.46 13.26 0.99
N PRO A 209 -10.61 14.53 1.43
CA PRO A 209 -11.12 14.83 2.77
C PRO A 209 -12.56 14.39 3.01
N GLU A 210 -13.38 14.24 1.96
CA GLU A 210 -14.74 13.73 2.10
C GLU A 210 -14.83 12.22 2.34
N ILE A 211 -13.80 11.43 2.01
CA ILE A 211 -13.80 9.99 2.23
C ILE A 211 -13.76 9.74 3.72
N ALA A 212 -14.80 9.09 4.23
CA ALA A 212 -14.94 8.74 5.64
C ALA A 212 -14.78 7.25 5.89
N ARG A 213 -14.98 6.42 4.86
CA ARG A 213 -14.84 4.98 4.92
C ARG A 213 -14.24 4.48 3.61
N ILE A 214 -13.34 3.52 3.72
CA ILE A 214 -12.80 2.76 2.59
C ILE A 214 -12.94 1.28 2.90
N GLU A 215 -13.20 0.48 1.88
CA GLU A 215 -13.25 -0.97 1.99
C GLU A 215 -12.45 -1.59 0.85
N SER A 216 -11.82 -2.71 1.13
CA SER A 216 -11.06 -3.47 0.13
C SER A 216 -11.42 -4.95 0.15
N ARG A 217 -11.32 -5.60 -1.01
CA ARG A 217 -11.43 -7.06 -1.14
C ARG A 217 -10.53 -7.57 -2.25
N TYR A 218 -10.36 -8.89 -2.30
CA TYR A 218 -9.85 -9.57 -3.48
C TYR A 218 -10.96 -10.07 -4.38
N VAL A 219 -10.68 -10.06 -5.68
CA VAL A 219 -11.51 -10.69 -6.71
C VAL A 219 -10.62 -11.54 -7.60
N TRP A 220 -11.10 -12.73 -7.95
CA TRP A 220 -10.46 -13.68 -8.87
C TRP A 220 -11.54 -14.30 -9.78
N PRO A 221 -11.18 -15.01 -10.86
CA PRO A 221 -12.16 -15.43 -11.88
C PRO A 221 -13.35 -16.22 -11.32
N LYS A 222 -13.14 -16.98 -10.25
CA LYS A 222 -14.13 -17.89 -9.66
C LYS A 222 -14.74 -17.38 -8.35
N GLY A 223 -14.39 -16.19 -7.88
CA GLY A 223 -14.89 -15.71 -6.60
C GLY A 223 -14.31 -14.39 -6.12
N HIS A 224 -14.62 -14.05 -4.88
CA HIS A 224 -14.10 -12.87 -4.22
C HIS A 224 -14.07 -13.07 -2.70
N SER A 225 -13.23 -12.30 -2.01
CA SER A 225 -13.24 -12.25 -0.56
C SER A 225 -14.40 -11.41 -0.05
N ALA A 226 -14.59 -11.40 1.28
CA ALA A 226 -15.39 -10.38 1.95
C ALA A 226 -14.78 -8.99 1.76
N TRP A 227 -15.60 -7.97 1.95
CA TRP A 227 -15.12 -6.59 2.09
C TRP A 227 -14.55 -6.39 3.50
N PHE A 228 -13.37 -5.80 3.57
CA PHE A 228 -12.70 -5.42 4.81
C PHE A 228 -12.72 -3.90 4.95
N ALA A 229 -13.20 -3.41 6.09
CA ALA A 229 -13.19 -1.98 6.39
C ALA A 229 -11.77 -1.50 6.69
N GLY A 230 -11.28 -0.56 5.90
CA GLY A 230 -10.00 0.10 6.16
C GLY A 230 -10.10 1.17 7.26
N VAL A 231 -8.98 1.82 7.50
CA VAL A 231 -8.87 2.96 8.42
C VAL A 231 -8.75 4.23 7.60
N VAL A 232 -9.48 5.30 7.96
CA VAL A 232 -9.36 6.61 7.32
C VAL A 232 -9.13 7.68 8.39
N GLN A 233 -8.03 8.41 8.31
CA GLN A 233 -7.73 9.49 9.24
C GLN A 233 -6.71 10.46 8.65
N GLY A 234 -6.96 11.77 8.81
CA GLY A 234 -5.95 12.80 8.56
C GLY A 234 -5.51 12.90 7.10
N GLY A 235 -6.41 12.60 6.15
CA GLY A 235 -6.10 12.59 4.71
C GLY A 235 -5.37 11.33 4.24
N PHE A 236 -5.18 10.34 5.11
CA PHE A 236 -4.63 9.03 4.76
C PHE A 236 -5.63 7.92 5.03
N ALA A 237 -5.46 6.81 4.31
CA ALA A 237 -6.17 5.59 4.58
C ALA A 237 -5.26 4.37 4.55
N PHE A 238 -5.59 3.36 5.34
CA PHE A 238 -4.99 2.04 5.29
C PHE A 238 -6.05 1.00 4.91
N THR A 239 -5.73 0.15 3.94
CA THR A 239 -6.60 -0.95 3.51
C THR A 239 -5.87 -2.27 3.62
N VAL A 240 -6.62 -3.33 3.90
CA VAL A 240 -6.14 -4.70 3.84
C VAL A 240 -7.18 -5.59 3.15
N ALA A 241 -6.75 -6.38 2.18
CA ALA A 241 -7.53 -7.44 1.58
C ALA A 241 -6.83 -8.77 1.87
N ALA A 242 -7.60 -9.77 2.29
CA ALA A 242 -7.09 -11.12 2.48
C ALA A 242 -8.10 -12.13 1.94
N ALA A 243 -7.61 -13.25 1.42
CA ALA A 243 -8.44 -14.33 0.91
C ALA A 243 -7.75 -15.68 1.06
N THR A 244 -8.53 -16.69 1.47
CA THR A 244 -8.19 -18.09 1.19
C THR A 244 -8.87 -18.49 -0.12
N ILE A 245 -8.09 -18.55 -1.19
CA ILE A 245 -8.57 -18.91 -2.53
C ILE A 245 -8.62 -20.45 -2.59
N PRO A 246 -9.78 -21.06 -2.86
CA PRO A 246 -9.90 -22.52 -2.89
C PRO A 246 -8.96 -23.17 -3.92
N ALA A 247 -8.58 -24.42 -3.64
CA ALA A 247 -7.74 -25.21 -4.54
C ALA A 247 -8.27 -25.21 -5.98
N GLY A 248 -7.38 -25.01 -6.96
CA GLY A 248 -7.73 -24.97 -8.38
C GLY A 248 -8.50 -23.71 -8.83
N GLN A 249 -8.65 -22.72 -7.96
CA GLN A 249 -9.22 -21.41 -8.34
C GLN A 249 -8.17 -20.31 -8.54
N TYR A 250 -6.96 -20.49 -7.99
CA TYR A 250 -5.82 -19.65 -8.30
C TYR A 250 -5.01 -20.27 -9.46
N GLN A 251 -4.76 -19.50 -10.51
CA GLN A 251 -3.98 -19.93 -11.67
C GLN A 251 -2.90 -18.88 -11.97
N PRO A 252 -1.70 -18.98 -11.36
CA PRO A 252 -0.65 -18.00 -11.61
C PRO A 252 -0.37 -17.91 -13.11
N ARG A 253 -0.44 -16.72 -13.69
CA ARG A 253 -0.17 -16.54 -15.12
C ARG A 253 1.33 -16.62 -15.37
N THR A 254 1.69 -17.14 -16.52
CA THR A 254 3.09 -17.29 -16.96
C THR A 254 3.77 -15.96 -17.29
N ASP A 255 2.99 -14.90 -17.51
CA ASP A 255 3.48 -13.53 -17.71
C ASP A 255 3.79 -12.79 -16.40
N GLY A 256 3.69 -13.48 -15.26
CA GLY A 256 3.91 -12.90 -13.93
C GLY A 256 2.75 -12.04 -13.44
N GLN A 257 1.64 -11.95 -14.18
CA GLN A 257 0.43 -11.30 -13.69
C GLN A 257 -0.40 -12.26 -12.84
N SER A 258 -1.12 -11.71 -11.88
CA SER A 258 -2.12 -12.45 -11.13
C SER A 258 -3.50 -12.06 -11.65
N ASP A 259 -4.33 -13.06 -11.90
CA ASP A 259 -5.77 -12.96 -12.11
C ASP A 259 -6.53 -12.67 -10.80
N VAL A 260 -5.81 -12.60 -9.67
CA VAL A 260 -6.30 -12.04 -8.41
C VAL A 260 -6.00 -10.54 -8.38
N ARG A 261 -7.06 -9.72 -8.32
CA ARG A 261 -6.98 -8.25 -8.23
C ARG A 261 -7.58 -7.74 -6.92
N GLN A 262 -7.06 -6.61 -6.45
CA GLN A 262 -7.72 -5.87 -5.39
C GLN A 262 -8.86 -5.02 -5.98
N GLU A 263 -10.00 -4.99 -5.31
CA GLU A 263 -11.05 -4.00 -5.55
C GLU A 263 -11.17 -3.09 -4.34
N LEU A 264 -11.42 -1.82 -4.61
CA LEU A 264 -11.60 -0.76 -3.61
C LEU A 264 -12.97 -0.11 -3.78
N ARG A 265 -13.56 0.30 -2.66
CA ARG A 265 -14.69 1.22 -2.66
C ARG A 265 -14.56 2.20 -1.51
N ALA A 266 -14.93 3.45 -1.76
CA ALA A 266 -14.89 4.51 -0.77
C ALA A 266 -16.27 5.14 -0.60
N PHE A 267 -16.53 5.67 0.59
CA PHE A 267 -17.78 6.31 0.93
C PHE A 267 -17.53 7.58 1.72
N ASP A 268 -18.40 8.56 1.53
CA ASP A 268 -18.45 9.75 2.37
C ASP A 268 -19.14 9.48 3.71
N ARG A 269 -19.24 10.51 4.57
CA ARG A 269 -19.90 10.41 5.88
C ARG A 269 -21.39 10.05 5.80
N ALA A 270 -22.05 10.36 4.70
CA ALA A 270 -23.45 10.01 4.46
C ALA A 270 -23.60 8.60 3.86
N GLY A 271 -22.49 7.87 3.67
CA GLY A 271 -22.48 6.55 3.05
C GLY A 271 -22.60 6.58 1.53
N ARG A 272 -22.50 7.74 0.88
CA ARG A 272 -22.56 7.86 -0.58
C ARG A 272 -21.23 7.42 -1.19
N PRO A 273 -21.24 6.64 -2.29
CA PRO A 273 -20.02 6.22 -2.96
C PRO A 273 -19.18 7.41 -3.43
N VAL A 274 -17.86 7.32 -3.23
CA VAL A 274 -16.86 8.23 -3.80
C VAL A 274 -16.08 7.45 -4.86
N PRO A 275 -15.91 7.99 -6.09
CA PRO A 275 -15.14 7.32 -7.13
C PRO A 275 -13.72 7.03 -6.68
N VAL A 276 -13.23 5.82 -6.99
CA VAL A 276 -11.84 5.38 -6.77
C VAL A 276 -11.43 4.52 -7.96
N THR A 277 -10.20 4.67 -8.42
CA THR A 277 -9.62 3.75 -9.42
C THR A 277 -8.75 2.72 -8.70
N SER A 278 -9.04 1.44 -8.94
CA SER A 278 -8.25 0.29 -8.48
C SER A 278 -7.35 -0.25 -9.58
#